data_AF-A0AAE2MJZ8-F1
#
_entry.id   AF-A0AAE2MJZ8-F1
#
_cell.length_a   1.000
_cell.length_b   1.000
_cell.length_c   1.000
_cell.angle_alpha   90.00
_cell.angle_beta   90.00
_cell.angle_gamma   90.00
#
_symmetry.space_group_name_H-M   'P 1'
#
loop_
_entity.id
_entity.type
_entity.pdbx_description
1 polymer ?
#
loop_
_entity_poly.entity_id
_entity_poly.type
_entity_poly.pdbx_seq_one_letter_code
_entity_poly.pdbx_strand_id
1 'polypeptide(L)' 'MPYVTRNDDGEIAGLFEQPQEGYGEEFLPDDAAEVVEFSAKANAVLADLREKLKKDWL' A
#
# COMPACT_ATOMS: atom_id res chain seq x y z
N MET A 1 0.17 -1.36 -18.16
CA MET A 1 -1.05 -1.30 -19.02
C MET A 1 -0.66 -1.65 -20.45
N PRO A 2 -1.48 -2.42 -21.19
CA PRO A 2 -1.17 -2.73 -22.57
C PRO A 2 -1.42 -1.51 -23.47
N TYR A 3 -0.56 -1.32 -24.47
CA TYR A 3 -0.72 -0.31 -25.51
C TYR A 3 -0.51 -0.93 -26.89
N VAL A 4 -1.04 -0.26 -27.91
CA VAL A 4 -0.93 -0.71 -29.31
C VAL A 4 0.00 0.21 -30.08
N THR A 5 0.82 -0.37 -30.95
CA THR A 5 1.53 0.40 -31.97
C THR A 5 0.71 0.43 -33.25
N ARG A 6 0.86 1.49 -34.04
CA ARG A 6 0.22 1.63 -35.35
C ARG A 6 1.26 1.75 -36.46
N ASN A 7 0.94 1.24 -37.65
CA ASN A 7 1.72 1.50 -38.86
C ASN A 7 1.40 2.89 -39.45
N ASP A 8 2.06 3.26 -40.53
CA ASP A 8 1.87 4.57 -41.20
C ASP A 8 0.44 4.75 -41.74
N ASP A 9 -0.27 3.65 -42.01
CA ASP A 9 -1.67 3.63 -42.43
C ASP A 9 -2.66 3.70 -41.25
N GLY A 10 -2.14 3.71 -40.01
CA GLY A 10 -2.93 3.81 -38.79
C GLY A 10 -3.53 2.48 -38.29
N GLU A 11 -3.18 1.35 -38.90
CA GLU A 11 -3.60 0.01 -38.50
C GLU A 11 -2.83 -0.49 -37.28
N ILE A 12 -3.44 -1.38 -36.48
CA ILE A 12 -2.77 -1.97 -35.30
C ILE A 12 -1.67 -2.92 -35.77
N ALA A 13 -0.42 -2.59 -35.44
CA ALA A 13 0.77 -3.34 -35.84
C ALA A 13 1.32 -4.24 -34.73
N GLY A 14 0.87 -4.07 -33.48
CA GLY A 14 1.29 -4.92 -32.38
C GLY A 14 0.69 -4.50 -31.04
N LEU A 15 0.66 -5.45 -30.09
CA LEU A 15 0.27 -5.24 -28.71
C LEU A 15 1.50 -5.38 -27.82
N PHE A 16 1.72 -4.38 -26.97
CA PHE A 16 2.87 -4.32 -26.08
C PHE A 16 2.41 -4.07 -24.65
N GLU A 17 3.15 -4.61 -23.70
CA GLU A 17 2.95 -4.30 -22.28
C GLU A 17 3.84 -3.13 -21.89
N GLN A 18 3.28 -2.09 -21.28
CA GLN A 18 4.06 -1.06 -20.63
C GLN A 18 4.43 -1.56 -19.22
N PRO A 19 5.73 -1.76 -18.92
CA PRO A 19 6.18 -2.03 -17.56
C PRO A 19 5.67 -0.92 -16.65
N GLN A 20 5.02 -1.28 -15.55
CA GLN A 20 4.74 -0.31 -14.50
C GLN A 20 6.06 0.00 -13.79
N GLU A 21 6.36 1.27 -13.55
CA GLU A 21 7.48 1.61 -12.67
C GLU A 21 7.11 1.20 -11.23
N GLY A 22 8.01 0.49 -10.56
CA GLY A 22 7.80 0.01 -9.19
C GLY A 22 7.08 -1.34 -9.11
N TYR A 23 6.58 -1.65 -7.90
CA TYR A 23 5.82 -2.85 -7.60
C TYR A 23 4.39 -2.45 -7.23
N GLY A 24 3.41 -3.30 -7.55
CA GLY A 24 2.05 -3.10 -7.05
C GLY A 24 2.05 -3.28 -5.52
N GLU A 25 1.78 -2.21 -4.78
CA GLU A 25 1.56 -2.29 -3.33
C GLU A 25 0.12 -2.76 -3.09
N GLU A 26 -0.03 -3.94 -2.49
CA GLU A 26 -1.32 -4.46 -2.06
C GLU A 26 -1.56 -4.04 -0.61
N PHE A 27 -2.56 -3.18 -0.39
CA PHE A 27 -2.99 -2.80 0.95
C PHE A 27 -4.12 -3.71 1.39
N LEU A 28 -3.98 -4.30 2.59
CA LEU A 28 -5.09 -4.95 3.24
C LEU A 28 -6.17 -3.90 3.59
N PRO A 29 -7.45 -4.23 3.46
CA PRO A 29 -8.52 -3.31 3.84
C PRO A 29 -8.48 -3.07 5.36
N ASP A 30 -8.98 -1.90 5.79
CA ASP A 30 -8.94 -1.48 7.20
C ASP A 30 -9.70 -2.45 8.14
N ASP A 31 -10.67 -3.19 7.60
CA ASP A 31 -11.48 -4.19 8.32
C ASP A 31 -10.90 -5.62 8.25
N ALA A 32 -9.76 -5.82 7.58
CA ALA A 32 -9.05 -7.10 7.60
C ALA A 32 -8.69 -7.48 9.04
N ALA A 33 -8.93 -8.74 9.40
CA ALA A 33 -8.72 -9.22 10.78
C ALA A 33 -7.28 -9.00 11.24
N GLU A 34 -6.30 -9.18 10.34
CA GLU A 34 -4.88 -8.97 10.65
C GLU A 34 -4.56 -7.49 10.94
N VAL A 35 -5.16 -6.56 10.18
CA VAL A 35 -4.98 -5.11 10.35
C VAL A 35 -5.60 -4.63 11.66
N VAL A 36 -6.79 -5.14 11.99
CA VAL A 36 -7.48 -4.83 13.25
C VAL A 36 -6.68 -5.35 14.43
N GLU A 37 -6.21 -6.60 14.39
CA GLU A 37 -5.42 -7.20 15.47
C GLU A 37 -4.10 -6.44 15.69
N PHE A 38 -3.40 -6.10 14.60
CA PHE A 38 -2.18 -5.30 14.65
C PHE A 38 -2.45 -3.92 15.28
N SER A 39 -3.48 -3.23 14.81
CA SER A 39 -3.83 -1.88 15.27
C SER A 39 -4.20 -1.87 16.75
N ALA A 40 -4.94 -2.88 17.23
CA ALA A 40 -5.27 -3.01 18.65
C ALA A 40 -4.01 -3.18 19.52
N LYS A 41 -3.07 -4.04 19.11
CA LYS A 41 -1.79 -4.23 19.81
C LYS A 41 -0.94 -2.96 19.82
N ALA A 42 -0.81 -2.31 18.66
CA ALA A 42 -0.06 -1.07 18.53
C ALA A 42 -0.60 0.04 19.45
N ASN A 43 -1.93 0.19 19.51
CA ASN A 43 -2.58 1.19 20.37
C ASN A 43 -2.36 0.91 21.85
N ALA A 44 -2.38 -0.36 22.28
CA ALA A 44 -2.08 -0.72 23.66
C ALA A 44 -0.64 -0.35 24.07
N VAL A 45 0.34 -0.63 23.20
CA VAL A 45 1.75 -0.26 23.42
C VAL A 45 1.91 1.26 23.47
N LEU A 46 1.26 1.99 22.57
CA LEU A 46 1.30 3.45 22.56
C LEU A 46 0.70 4.07 23.82
N ALA A 47 -0.35 3.47 24.38
CA ALA A 47 -0.94 3.92 25.63
C ALA A 47 0.03 3.74 26.81
N ASP A 48 0.65 2.56 26.93
CA ASP A 48 1.66 2.27 27.96
C ASP A 48 2.88 3.20 27.86
N LEU A 49 3.39 3.44 26.64
CA LEU A 49 4.47 4.40 26.41
C LEU A 49 4.10 5.81 26.84
N ARG A 50 2.87 6.27 26.55
CA ARG A 50 2.38 7.59 26.98
C ARG A 50 2.29 7.70 28.50
N GLU A 51 1.89 6.65 29.20
CA GLU A 51 1.86 6.66 30.66
C GLU A 51 3.26 6.70 31.27
N LYS A 52 4.20 5.93 30.73
CA LYS A 52 5.62 5.95 31.16
C LYS A 52 6.23 7.33 30.97
N LEU A 53 6.06 7.92 29.79
CA LEU A 53 6.54 9.28 29.50
C LEU A 53 5.97 10.33 30.45
N LYS A 54 4.70 10.21 30.84
CA LYS A 54 4.09 11.12 31.82
C LYS A 54 4.68 10.94 33.23
N LYS A 55 4.97 9.71 33.64
CA LYS A 55 5.59 9.42 34.94
C LYS A 55 7.03 9.92 35.01
N ASP A 56 7.78 9.84 33.93
CA ASP A 56 9.18 10.29 33.89
C ASP A 56 9.33 11.82 33.96
N TRP A 57 8.24 12.57 33.78
CA TRP A 57 8.20 14.04 33.81
C TRP A 57 7.60 14.63 35.10
N LEU A 58 7.19 13.78 36.06
CA LEU A 58 6.63 14.14 37.37
C LEU A 58 7.56 13.69 38.50
#